data_AF-A0A2S1H2U1-F1
#
_entry.id   AF-A0A2S1H2U1-F1
#
_cell.length_a   1.000
_cell.length_b   1.000
_cell.length_c   1.000
_cell.angle_alpha   90.00
_cell.angle_beta   90.00
_cell.angle_gamma   90.00
#
_symmetry.space_group_name_H-M   'P 1'
#
loop_
_entity.id
_entity.type
_entity.pdbx_description
1 polymer ?
#
loop_
_entity_poly.entity_id
_entity_poly.type
_entity_poly.pdbx_seq_one_letter_code
_entity_poly.pdbx_strand_id
1 'polypeptide(L)'
;MSKDFIRIANEADIHLITAYFEQALAHYEEVGEILAMQDIKYFLQNLHEFQFVILKETTAQITYLFEFPETADGKRETGTVVIPLQNN
;
A
#
# COMPACT_ATOMS: atom_id res chain seq x y z
N MET A 1 -1.35 -18.87 13.97
CA MET A 1 -1.65 -19.68 12.76
C MET A 1 -1.79 -18.73 11.59
N SER A 2 -0.98 -18.87 10.53
CA SER A 2 -1.19 -18.16 9.26
C SER A 2 -2.37 -18.84 8.56
N LYS A 3 -3.49 -18.14 8.40
CA LYS A 3 -4.51 -18.56 7.43
C LYS A 3 -4.21 -17.81 6.15
N ASP A 4 -3.96 -18.53 5.07
CA ASP A 4 -3.98 -17.92 3.74
C ASP A 4 -5.42 -17.48 3.50
N PHE A 5 -5.68 -16.18 3.63
CA PHE A 5 -7.03 -15.62 3.55
C PHE A 5 -6.99 -14.49 2.52
N ILE A 6 -7.38 -14.83 1.29
CA ILE A 6 -7.53 -13.84 0.24
C ILE A 6 -8.85 -13.11 0.50
N ARG A 7 -8.77 -11.84 0.89
CA ARG A 7 -9.92 -10.96 1.07
C ARG A 7 -9.66 -9.58 0.50
N ILE A 8 -10.73 -8.90 0.10
CA ILE A 8 -10.66 -7.47 -0.24
C ILE A 8 -10.32 -6.68 1.03
N ALA A 9 -9.44 -5.70 0.90
CA ALA A 9 -9.08 -4.78 1.97
C ALA A 9 -10.33 -4.00 2.42
N ASN A 10 -10.52 -3.89 3.73
CA ASN A 10 -11.60 -3.09 4.30
C ASN A 10 -11.09 -1.67 4.65
N GLU A 11 -11.97 -0.83 5.19
CA GLU A 11 -11.62 0.54 5.57
C GLU A 11 -10.45 0.63 6.57
N ALA A 12 -10.34 -0.30 7.52
CA ALA A 12 -9.23 -0.32 8.47
C ALA A 12 -7.89 -0.64 7.79
N ASP A 13 -7.90 -1.51 6.78
CA ASP A 13 -6.72 -1.78 5.96
C ASP A 13 -6.32 -0.55 5.14
N ILE A 14 -7.29 0.16 4.55
CA ILE A 14 -7.01 1.40 3.80
C ILE A 14 -6.38 2.45 4.72
N HIS A 15 -6.91 2.64 5.94
CA HIS A 15 -6.30 3.54 6.92
C HIS A 15 -4.86 3.13 7.29
N LEU A 16 -4.59 1.83 7.44
CA LEU A 16 -3.24 1.34 7.72
C LEU A 16 -2.28 1.60 6.55
N ILE A 17 -2.73 1.36 5.31
CA ILE A 17 -1.97 1.65 4.09
C ILE A 17 -1.65 3.15 4.00
N THR A 18 -2.65 4.01 4.18
CA THR A 18 -2.46 5.48 4.17
C THR A 18 -1.42 5.90 5.19
N ALA A 19 -1.57 5.48 6.45
CA ALA A 19 -0.65 5.85 7.52
C ALA A 19 0.79 5.38 7.25
N TYR A 20 0.96 4.18 6.69
CA TYR A 20 2.28 3.67 6.30
C TYR A 20 2.95 4.53 5.23
N PHE A 21 2.22 4.92 4.19
CA PHE A 21 2.75 5.75 3.11
C PHE A 21 2.96 7.21 3.55
N GLU A 22 2.15 7.75 4.45
CA GLU A 22 2.39 9.07 5.06
C GLU A 22 3.68 9.09 5.89
N GLN A 23 3.96 8.02 6.66
CA GLN A 23 5.23 7.88 7.38
C GLN A 23 6.41 7.76 6.42
N ALA A 24 6.28 6.96 5.36
CA ALA A 24 7.29 6.84 4.32
C ALA A 24 7.56 8.19 3.65
N LEU A 25 6.52 8.97 3.35
CA LEU A 25 6.65 10.30 2.78
C LEU A 25 7.46 11.24 3.70
N ALA A 26 7.15 11.27 4.99
CA ALA A 26 7.89 12.08 5.96
C ALA A 26 9.38 11.69 6.02
N HIS A 27 9.68 10.39 5.95
CA HIS A 27 11.06 9.90 5.88
C HIS A 27 11.78 10.38 4.62
N TYR A 28 11.17 10.26 3.45
CA TYR A 28 11.79 10.70 2.19
C TYR A 28 11.91 12.22 2.07
N GLU A 29 11.02 12.97 2.73
CA GLU A 29 11.14 14.41 2.90
C GLU A 29 12.38 14.78 3.75
N GLU A 30 12.68 14.02 4.80
CA GLU A 30 13.87 14.24 5.64
C GLU A 30 15.18 13.97 4.88
N VAL A 31 15.23 12.91 4.08
CA VAL A 31 16.45 12.54 3.33
C VAL A 31 16.57 13.21 1.96
N GLY A 32 15.55 13.94 1.52
CA GLY A 32 15.57 14.74 0.27
C GLY A 32 15.41 13.93 -1.03
N GLU A 33 14.79 12.75 -0.97
CA GLU A 33 14.58 11.85 -2.12
C GLU A 33 13.34 12.26 -2.94
N ILE A 34 13.51 13.26 -3.81
CA ILE A 34 12.42 13.92 -4.55
C ILE A 34 11.57 12.94 -5.39
N LEU A 35 12.18 11.97 -6.06
CA LEU A 35 11.45 11.01 -6.91
C LEU A 35 10.54 10.11 -6.06
N ALA A 36 11.06 9.57 -4.96
CA ALA A 36 10.28 8.74 -4.05
C ALA A 36 9.10 9.53 -3.44
N MET A 37 9.31 10.80 -3.09
CA MET A 37 8.25 11.68 -2.61
C MET A 37 7.15 11.89 -3.65
N GLN A 38 7.49 12.05 -4.93
CA GLN A 38 6.50 12.25 -6.00
C GLN A 38 5.66 11.00 -6.20
N ASP A 39 6.29 9.82 -6.23
CA ASP A 39 5.60 8.55 -6.37
C ASP A 39 4.63 8.28 -5.21
N ILE A 40 5.06 8.56 -3.97
CA ILE A 40 4.20 8.39 -2.79
C ILE A 40 3.06 9.41 -2.78
N LYS A 41 3.32 10.67 -3.16
CA LYS A 41 2.25 11.70 -3.27
C LYS A 41 1.23 11.30 -4.33
N TYR A 42 1.68 10.81 -5.48
CA TYR A 42 0.79 10.29 -6.52
C TYR A 42 -0.03 9.11 -6.01
N PHE A 43 0.60 8.15 -5.33
CA PHE A 43 -0.08 7.00 -4.75
C PHE A 43 -1.16 7.42 -3.74
N LEU A 44 -0.83 8.29 -2.79
CA LEU A 44 -1.79 8.76 -1.77
C LEU A 44 -2.97 9.54 -2.38
N GLN A 45 -2.72 10.36 -3.42
CA GLN A 45 -3.78 11.12 -4.10
C GLN A 45 -4.77 10.23 -4.84
N ASN A 46 -4.30 9.12 -5.42
CA ASN A 46 -5.11 8.20 -6.23
C ASN A 46 -5.50 6.93 -5.45
N LEU A 47 -5.32 6.90 -4.13
CA LEU A 47 -5.50 5.68 -3.32
C LEU A 47 -6.88 5.03 -3.51
N HIS A 48 -7.91 5.88 -3.69
CA HIS A 48 -9.30 5.49 -3.90
C HIS A 48 -9.58 4.81 -5.25
N GLU A 49 -8.67 4.92 -6.21
CA GLU A 49 -8.75 4.26 -7.52
C GLU A 49 -8.18 2.85 -7.49
N PHE A 50 -7.42 2.50 -6.46
CA PHE A 50 -6.82 1.17 -6.32
C PHE A 50 -7.76 0.20 -5.60
N GLN A 51 -7.79 -1.04 -6.06
CA GLN A 51 -8.37 -2.15 -5.31
C GLN A 51 -7.26 -2.93 -4.62
N PHE A 52 -7.34 -3.05 -3.29
CA PHE A 52 -6.40 -3.83 -2.49
C PHE A 52 -6.98 -5.18 -2.10
N VAL A 53 -6.16 -6.21 -2.21
CA VAL A 53 -6.45 -7.58 -1.78
C VAL A 53 -5.37 -8.01 -0.82
N ILE A 54 -5.75 -8.60 0.31
CA ILE A 54 -4.80 -9.16 1.25
C ILE A 54 -4.42 -10.55 0.77
N LEU A 55 -3.12 -10.78 0.61
CA LEU A 55 -2.57 -12.08 0.27
C LEU A 55 -2.23 -12.89 1.53
N LYS A 56 -1.76 -12.21 2.57
CA LYS A 56 -1.31 -12.85 3.81
C LYS A 56 -1.42 -11.89 4.98
N GLU A 57 -1.97 -12.38 6.08
CA GLU A 57 -2.06 -11.66 7.34
C GLU A 57 -1.46 -12.54 8.44
N THR A 58 -0.52 -11.97 9.19
CA THR A 58 0.13 -12.61 10.34
C THR A 58 0.11 -11.66 11.52
N THR A 59 0.51 -12.12 12.70
CA THR A 59 0.65 -11.25 13.87
C THR A 59 1.72 -10.18 13.72
N ALA A 60 2.63 -10.30 12.74
CA ALA A 60 3.76 -9.39 12.56
C ALA A 60 3.64 -8.49 11.33
N GLN A 61 2.79 -8.82 10.36
CA GLN A 61 2.69 -8.09 9.10
C GLN A 61 1.44 -8.48 8.31
N ILE A 62 1.05 -7.58 7.40
CA ILE A 62 0.05 -7.81 6.37
C ILE A 62 0.68 -7.57 5.00
N THR A 63 0.39 -8.45 4.04
CA THR A 63 0.82 -8.32 2.64
C THR A 63 -0.39 -8.03 1.77
N TYR A 64 -0.35 -6.91 1.06
CA TYR A 64 -1.38 -6.46 0.14
C TYR A 64 -0.89 -6.57 -1.31
N LEU A 65 -1.77 -7.02 -2.19
CA LEU A 65 -1.68 -6.89 -3.64
C LEU A 65 -2.63 -5.78 -4.07
N PHE A 66 -2.21 -4.93 -4.98
CA PHE A 66 -3.08 -3.92 -5.60
C PHE A 66 -2.79 -3.78 -7.08
N GLU A 67 -3.77 -3.29 -7.82
CA GLU A 67 -3.64 -2.99 -9.25
C GLU A 67 -3.62 -1.48 -9.43
N PHE A 68 -2.69 -0.97 -10.23
CA PHE A 68 -2.73 0.41 -10.71
C PHE A 68 -3.91 0.59 -11.67
N PRO A 69 -4.51 1.80 -11.76
CA PRO A 69 -5.47 2.12 -12.79
C PRO A 69 -4.92 1.73 -14.15
N GLU A 70 -5.82 1.23 -15.01
CA GLU A 70 -5.45 0.85 -16.37
C GLU A 70 -4.86 2.08 -17.10
N THR A 71 -3.64 1.93 -17.59
CA THR A 71 -2.99 3.00 -18.35
C THR A 71 -3.65 3.14 -19.72
N ALA A 72 -3.46 4.28 -20.39
CA ALA A 72 -4.10 4.58 -21.67
C ALA A 72 -3.77 3.57 -22.80
N ASP A 73 -2.74 2.73 -22.64
CA ASP A 73 -2.34 1.65 -23.54
C ASP A 73 -2.91 0.27 -23.14
N GLY A 74 -3.82 0.23 -22.16
CA GLY A 74 -4.50 -0.99 -21.70
C GLY A 74 -3.64 -1.90 -20.82
N LYS A 75 -2.48 -1.44 -20.36
CA LYS A 75 -1.66 -2.20 -19.42
C LYS A 75 -2.20 -2.07 -18.00
N ARG A 76 -2.18 -3.20 -17.30
CA ARG A 76 -2.48 -3.29 -15.88
C ARG A 76 -1.23 -3.76 -15.17
N GLU A 77 -0.74 -2.93 -14.26
CA GLU A 77 0.39 -3.26 -13.41
C GLU A 77 -0.10 -3.58 -12.01
N THR A 78 0.49 -4.60 -11.39
CA THR A 78 0.18 -4.98 -10.01
C THR A 78 1.34 -4.60 -9.11
N GLY A 79 1.06 -3.92 -8.01
CA GLY A 79 2.00 -3.65 -6.93
C GLY A 79 1.77 -4.59 -5.74
N THR A 80 2.81 -4.84 -4.96
CA THR A 80 2.70 -5.52 -3.67
C THR A 80 3.30 -4.64 -2.59
N VAL A 81 2.62 -4.50 -1.45
CA VAL A 81 3.15 -3.81 -0.27
C VAL A 81 3.06 -4.74 0.94
N VAL A 82 4.10 -4.73 1.76
CA VAL A 82 4.16 -5.47 3.03
C VAL A 82 4.25 -4.45 4.15
N ILE A 83 3.21 -4.38 4.98
CA ILE A 83 3.16 -3.47 6.12
C ILE A 83 3.46 -4.27 7.39
N PRO A 84 4.55 -3.96 8.11
CA PRO A 84 4.80 -4.55 9.42
C PRO A 84 3.76 -4.02 10.43
N LEU A 85 3.16 -4.93 11.20
CA LEU A 85 2.33 -4.59 12.34
C LEU A 85 3.27 -4.41 13.52
N GLN A 86 3.60 -3.17 13.87
CA GLN A 86 4.31 -2.91 15.12
C GLN A 86 3.44 -3.44 16.26
N ASN A 87 4.00 -4.32 17.10
CA ASN A 87 3.37 -4.69 18.36
C ASN A 87 3.20 -3.39 19.16
N ASN A 88 1.96 -2.93 19.33
CA ASN A 88 1.63 -1.97 20.37
C ASN A 88 2.12 -2.47 21.74
#